data_AF-A0A345ZHL5-F1
#
_entry.id   AF-A0A345ZHL5-F1
#
_cell.length_a   1.000
_cell.length_b   1.000
_cell.length_c   1.000
_cell.angle_alpha   90.00
_cell.angle_beta   90.00
_cell.angle_gamma   90.00
#
_symmetry.space_group_name_H-M   'P 1'
#
loop_
_entity.id
_entity.type
_entity.pdbx_description
1 polymer ?
#
loop_
_entity_poly.entity_id
_entity_poly.type
_entity_poly.pdbx_seq_one_letter_code
_entity_poly.pdbx_strand_id
1 'polypeptide(L)'
;MESLVTVRIANLRSRVQSTKELVPFSRVERDEVVVTCPPGVGESLNDQLVWLWSALKPGRRALAKLQSEGAVITCHYSGPSHFILKPNGAEFLHLMGVELVVG
;
A
#
# COMPACT_ATOMS: atom_id res chain seq x y z
N MET A 1 -13.47 6.29 15.31
CA MET A 1 -13.16 5.28 14.30
C MET A 1 -11.78 5.61 13.77
N GLU A 2 -10.79 4.76 14.03
CA GLU A 2 -9.41 5.05 13.62
C GLU A 2 -9.29 4.91 12.11
N SER A 3 -8.62 5.87 11.48
CA SER A 3 -8.32 5.80 10.05
C SER A 3 -7.20 4.80 9.81
N LEU A 4 -7.38 3.92 8.83
CA LEU A 4 -6.42 2.90 8.47
C LEU A 4 -6.18 2.89 6.96
N VAL A 5 -4.92 2.96 6.56
CA VAL A 5 -4.48 2.78 5.17
C VAL A 5 -3.70 1.49 5.02
N THR A 6 -4.07 0.70 4.02
CA THR A 6 -3.46 -0.60 3.73
C THR A 6 -3.16 -0.73 2.24
N VAL A 7 -1.95 -1.13 1.88
CA VAL A 7 -1.61 -1.55 0.52
C VAL A 7 -1.73 -3.07 0.43
N ARG A 8 -2.46 -3.55 -0.57
CA ARG A 8 -2.64 -4.98 -0.85
C ARG A 8 -2.02 -5.31 -2.19
N ILE A 9 -1.20 -6.36 -2.21
CA ILE A 9 -0.57 -6.89 -3.42
C ILE A 9 -1.15 -8.29 -3.65
N ALA A 10 -1.95 -8.42 -4.71
CA ALA A 10 -2.69 -9.63 -5.06
C ALA A 10 -2.24 -10.21 -6.40
N ASN A 11 -2.80 -11.37 -6.76
CA ASN A 11 -2.47 -12.12 -7.97
C ASN A 11 -0.97 -12.51 -8.07
N LEU A 12 -0.38 -12.86 -6.93
CA LEU A 12 1.05 -13.18 -6.82
C LEU A 12 1.39 -14.60 -7.29
N ARG A 13 0.40 -15.50 -7.44
CA ARG A 13 0.62 -16.92 -7.75
C ARG A 13 1.60 -17.53 -6.75
N SER A 14 2.66 -18.21 -7.21
CA SER A 14 3.71 -18.78 -6.36
C SER A 14 4.68 -17.76 -5.73
N ARG A 15 4.51 -16.45 -5.98
CA ARG A 15 5.46 -15.40 -5.60
C ARG A 15 5.13 -14.69 -4.28
N VAL A 16 4.17 -15.21 -3.50
CA VAL A 16 3.76 -14.62 -2.22
C VAL A 16 4.97 -14.45 -1.29
N GLN A 17 5.74 -15.52 -1.10
CA GLN A 17 6.88 -15.51 -0.18
C GLN A 17 8.02 -14.59 -0.63
N SER A 18 8.40 -14.64 -1.91
CA SER A 18 9.39 -13.72 -2.47
C SER A 18 8.94 -12.26 -2.40
N THR A 19 7.63 -11.99 -2.54
CA THR A 19 7.08 -10.63 -2.41
C THR A 19 7.08 -10.17 -0.95
N LYS A 20 6.81 -11.08 -0.01
CA LYS A 20 6.89 -10.82 1.44
C LYS A 20 8.31 -10.45 1.88
N GLU A 21 9.33 -11.05 1.28
CA GLU A 21 10.74 -10.74 1.53
C GLU A 21 11.14 -9.35 1.00
N LEU A 22 10.54 -8.91 -0.12
CA LEU A 22 10.72 -7.55 -0.64
C LEU A 22 10.10 -6.48 0.27
N VAL A 23 9.11 -6.86 1.08
CA VAL A 23 8.39 -5.96 1.97
C VAL A 23 8.34 -6.54 3.40
N PRO A 24 9.46 -6.52 4.16
CA PRO A 24 9.61 -7.31 5.39
C PRO A 24 8.63 -7.00 6.52
N PHE A 25 8.03 -5.82 6.54
CA PHE A 25 7.02 -5.40 7.52
C PHE A 25 5.57 -5.71 7.10
N SER A 26 5.37 -6.25 5.90
CA SER A 26 4.05 -6.73 5.45
C SER A 26 3.63 -8.02 6.19
N ARG A 27 2.37 -8.41 6.07
CA ARG A 27 1.88 -9.74 6.44
C ARG A 27 1.32 -10.46 5.22
N VAL A 28 1.30 -11.78 5.27
CA VAL A 28 0.63 -12.59 4.25
C VAL A 28 -0.80 -12.86 4.73
N GLU A 29 -1.78 -12.48 3.93
CA GLU A 29 -3.19 -12.80 4.14
C GLU A 29 -3.69 -13.62 2.95
N ARG A 30 -3.97 -14.91 3.18
CA ARG A 30 -4.34 -15.85 2.10
C ARG A 30 -3.21 -15.86 1.04
N ASP A 31 -3.46 -15.30 -0.13
CA ASP A 31 -2.53 -15.22 -1.26
C ASP A 31 -2.08 -13.78 -1.58
N GLU A 32 -2.22 -12.88 -0.60
CA GLU A 32 -1.90 -11.47 -0.75
C GLU A 32 -0.80 -11.04 0.24
N VAL A 33 0.03 -10.11 -0.21
CA VAL A 33 0.97 -9.41 0.66
C VAL A 33 0.34 -8.07 1.05
N VAL A 34 0.14 -7.88 2.35
CA VAL A 34 -0.62 -6.78 2.93
C VAL A 34 0.31 -5.92 3.78
N VAL A 35 0.34 -4.63 3.48
CA VAL A 35 1.16 -3.64 4.16
C VAL A 35 0.24 -2.65 4.81
N THR A 36 0.31 -2.54 6.13
CA THR A 36 -0.56 -1.67 6.91
C THR A 36 0.29 -0.61 7.59
N CYS A 37 -0.16 0.65 7.54
CA CYS A 37 0.46 1.70 8.35
C CYS A 37 0.33 1.33 9.85
N PRO A 38 1.40 1.33 10.65
CA PRO A 38 1.32 0.96 12.05
C PRO A 38 0.38 1.89 12.84
N PRO A 39 -0.30 1.39 13.88
CA PRO A 39 -1.08 2.22 14.77
C PRO A 39 -0.25 3.36 15.37
N GLY A 40 -0.82 4.56 15.46
CA GLY A 40 -0.14 5.74 15.99
C GLY A 40 0.87 6.39 15.03
N VAL A 41 1.07 5.84 13.83
CA VAL A 41 1.91 6.46 12.80
C VAL A 41 1.03 7.25 11.83
N GLY A 42 1.06 8.58 11.99
CA GLY A 42 0.29 9.51 11.17
C GLY A 42 -1.19 9.57 11.56
N GLU A 43 -1.63 10.76 11.97
CA GLU A 43 -3.03 10.98 12.38
C GLU A 43 -3.98 11.14 11.18
N SER A 44 -3.43 11.49 10.00
CA SER A 44 -4.21 11.72 8.78
C SER A 44 -3.93 10.70 7.69
N LEU A 45 -4.88 10.53 6.76
CA LEU A 45 -4.70 9.76 5.52
C LEU A 45 -3.38 10.10 4.81
N ASN A 46 -3.06 11.39 4.70
CA ASN A 46 -1.87 11.85 4.00
C ASN A 46 -0.58 11.39 4.68
N ASP A 47 -0.53 11.42 6.01
CA ASP A 47 0.65 10.98 6.76
C ASP A 47 0.85 9.47 6.62
N GLN A 48 -0.26 8.71 6.66
CA GLN A 48 -0.22 7.26 6.44
C GLN A 48 0.24 6.91 5.00
N LEU A 49 -0.21 7.65 3.98
CA LEU A 49 0.25 7.47 2.59
C LEU A 49 1.74 7.79 2.44
N VAL A 50 2.23 8.85 3.09
CA VAL A 50 3.66 9.20 3.10
C VAL A 50 4.49 8.14 3.81
N TRP A 51 3.98 7.57 4.91
CA TRP A 51 4.64 6.46 5.58
C TRP A 51 4.71 5.23 4.67
N LEU A 52 3.59 4.84 4.06
CA LEU A 52 3.51 3.71 3.13
C LEU A 52 4.47 3.89 1.95
N TRP A 53 4.59 5.12 1.43
CA TRP A 53 5.57 5.44 0.41
C TRP A 53 7.00 5.18 0.90
N SER A 54 7.35 5.70 2.07
CA SER A 54 8.69 5.53 2.66
C SER A 54 9.02 4.04 2.85
N ALA A 55 8.02 3.24 3.22
CA ALA A 55 8.15 1.82 3.43
C ALA A 55 8.32 1.03 2.10
N LEU A 56 7.57 1.38 1.05
CA LEU A 56 7.54 0.66 -0.22
C LEU A 56 8.55 1.15 -1.26
N LYS A 57 9.02 2.39 -1.14
CA LYS A 57 9.98 3.04 -2.07
C LYS A 57 11.21 2.19 -2.36
N PRO A 58 11.87 1.52 -1.39
CA PRO A 58 13.03 0.68 -1.68
C PRO A 58 12.73 -0.48 -2.66
N GLY A 59 11.52 -1.05 -2.58
CA GLY A 59 11.05 -2.15 -3.42
C GLY A 59 10.34 -1.72 -4.70
N ARG A 60 10.19 -0.41 -4.97
CA ARG A 60 9.32 0.12 -6.04
C ARG A 60 9.56 -0.52 -7.41
N ARG A 61 10.81 -0.69 -7.82
CA ARG A 61 11.12 -1.30 -9.14
C ARG A 61 10.67 -2.74 -9.24
N ALA A 62 10.81 -3.51 -8.16
CA ALA A 62 10.34 -4.89 -8.10
C ALA A 62 8.81 -4.96 -8.09
N LEU A 63 8.15 -4.05 -7.36
CA LEU A 63 6.69 -3.95 -7.34
C LEU A 63 6.12 -3.57 -8.72
N ALA A 64 6.74 -2.62 -9.41
CA ALA A 64 6.38 -2.26 -10.79
C ALA A 64 6.55 -3.43 -11.76
N LYS A 65 7.63 -4.22 -11.61
CA LYS A 65 7.82 -5.44 -12.38
C LYS A 65 6.71 -6.46 -12.11
N LEU A 66 6.36 -6.70 -10.84
CA LEU A 66 5.25 -7.58 -10.48
C LEU A 66 3.93 -7.12 -11.12
N GLN A 67 3.64 -5.82 -11.12
CA GLN A 67 2.46 -5.27 -11.80
C GLN A 67 2.48 -5.54 -13.31
N SER A 68 3.62 -5.35 -13.97
CA SER A 68 3.77 -5.66 -15.40
C SER A 68 3.58 -7.16 -15.73
N GLU A 69 3.78 -8.02 -14.74
CA GLU A 69 3.59 -9.47 -14.82
C GLU A 69 2.19 -9.91 -14.33
N GLY A 70 1.29 -8.95 -14.08
CA GLY A 70 -0.12 -9.17 -13.75
C GLY A 70 -0.48 -9.08 -12.27
N ALA A 71 0.45 -8.77 -11.36
CA ALA A 71 0.10 -8.51 -9.97
C ALA A 71 -0.77 -7.25 -9.85
N VAL A 72 -1.71 -7.27 -8.92
CA VAL A 72 -2.61 -6.14 -8.67
C VAL A 72 -2.21 -5.48 -7.35
N ILE A 73 -1.89 -4.19 -7.40
CA ILE A 73 -1.58 -3.41 -6.19
C ILE A 73 -2.69 -2.38 -5.98
N THR A 74 -3.31 -2.40 -4.80
CA THR A 74 -4.40 -1.48 -4.44
C THR A 74 -4.11 -0.84 -3.09
N CYS A 75 -4.47 0.44 -2.94
CA CYS A 75 -4.41 1.15 -1.67
C CYS A 75 -5.82 1.28 -1.11
N HIS A 76 -6.07 0.78 0.10
CA HIS A 76 -7.36 0.79 0.76
C HIS A 76 -7.33 1.75 1.93
N TYR A 77 -8.34 2.60 2.02
CA TYR A 77 -8.56 3.51 3.13
C TYR A 77 -9.89 3.19 3.81
N SER A 78 -9.81 2.93 5.10
CA SER A 78 -10.95 2.79 6.00
C SER A 78 -10.92 3.97 6.97
N GLY A 79 -11.85 4.90 6.85
CA GLY A 79 -11.88 6.12 7.65
C GLY A 79 -13.04 7.03 7.28
N PRO A 80 -13.05 8.31 7.70
CA PRO A 80 -14.07 9.26 7.29
C PRO A 80 -14.17 9.39 5.77
N SER A 81 -15.38 9.35 5.23
CA SER A 81 -15.65 9.49 3.79
C SER A 81 -15.28 10.87 3.23
N HIS A 82 -15.18 11.87 4.10
CA HIS A 82 -14.76 13.23 3.75
C HIS A 82 -13.31 13.43 4.15
N PHE A 83 -12.43 13.54 3.17
CA PHE A 83 -11.02 13.82 3.37
C PHE A 83 -10.48 14.74 2.27
N ILE A 84 -9.38 15.41 2.55
CA ILE A 84 -8.63 16.18 1.56
C ILE A 84 -7.35 15.41 1.28
N LEU A 85 -7.23 14.91 0.05
CA LEU A 85 -5.99 14.33 -0.44
C LEU A 85 -5.02 15.46 -0.80
N LYS A 86 -3.94 15.57 -0.04
CA LYS A 86 -2.88 16.56 -0.25
C LYS A 86 -1.89 16.04 -1.30
N PRO A 87 -1.12 16.93 -1.95
CA PRO A 87 -0.16 16.54 -2.98
C PRO A 87 0.85 15.47 -2.55
N ASN A 88 1.33 15.50 -1.31
CA ASN A 88 2.25 14.49 -0.77
C ASN A 88 1.62 13.09 -0.68
N GLY A 89 0.34 13.00 -0.32
CA GLY A 89 -0.42 11.75 -0.33
C GLY A 89 -0.72 11.28 -1.76
N ALA A 90 -1.06 12.21 -2.66
CA ALA A 90 -1.32 11.90 -4.06
C ALA A 90 -0.07 11.42 -4.82
N GLU A 91 1.11 11.96 -4.48
CA GLU A 91 2.39 11.57 -5.07
C GLU A 91 2.65 10.07 -4.90
N PHE A 92 2.39 9.51 -3.72
CA PHE A 92 2.49 8.07 -3.48
C PHE A 92 1.64 7.26 -4.47
N LEU A 93 0.35 7.61 -4.60
CA LEU A 93 -0.59 6.90 -5.47
C LEU A 93 -0.12 6.95 -6.93
N HIS A 94 0.32 8.13 -7.38
CA HIS A 94 0.85 8.33 -8.72
C HIS A 94 2.13 7.53 -8.97
N LEU A 95 3.12 7.62 -8.08
CA LEU A 95 4.42 6.97 -8.26
C LEU A 95 4.33 5.44 -8.21
N MET A 96 3.39 4.89 -7.44
CA MET A 96 3.10 3.47 -7.37
C MET A 96 2.14 2.99 -8.47
N GLY A 97 1.46 3.92 -9.17
CA GLY A 97 0.43 3.58 -10.15
C GLY A 97 -0.72 2.79 -9.53
N VAL A 98 -1.19 3.23 -8.35
CA VAL A 98 -2.25 2.53 -7.59
C VAL A 98 -3.43 3.44 -7.33
N GLU A 99 -4.61 2.85 -7.33
CA GLU A 99 -5.86 3.52 -6.97
C GLU A 99 -6.06 3.53 -5.45
N LEU A 100 -6.73 4.57 -4.96
CA LEU A 100 -7.22 4.64 -3.58
C LEU A 100 -8.67 4.16 -3.55
N VAL A 101 -8.89 3.01 -2.94
CA VAL A 101 -10.21 2.44 -2.65
C VAL A 101 -10.66 2.95 -1.28
N VAL A 102 -11.83 3.57 -1.21
CA VAL A 102 -12.42 4.10 0.01
C VAL A 102 -13.57 3.19 0.43
N GLY A 103 -13.53 2.69 1.67
CA GLY A 103 -14.54 1.78 2.24
C GLY A 103 -15.04 2.23 3.60
#